data_AF-A0A2K8P0R0-F1
#
_entry.id   AF-A0A2K8P0R0-F1
#
_cell.length_a   1.000
_cell.length_b   1.000
_cell.length_c   1.000
_cell.angle_alpha   90.00
_cell.angle_beta   90.00
_cell.angle_gamma   90.00
#
_symmetry.space_group_name_H-M   'P 1'
#
loop_
_entity.id
_entity.type
_entity.pdbx_description
1 polymer ?
#
loop_
_entity_poly.entity_id
_entity_poly.type
_entity_poly.pdbx_seq_one_letter_code
_entity_poly.pdbx_strand_id
1 'polypeptide(L)'
;MKSKLKNFNISLTPTYLKNLSRRTKIIITSIAMSTPIVLGAALTLPGMGIESLKFISSVDDFIEKNIPKGKYVLKTSGTFSKTVIDGLKSSYLADVMSATNWSASEGTADKRRIYEAYTNLWFETRWGKVIEDQKSIDLYDVSKDLIEFDRAFAGIYHDFGYVNPGLTWIFQPGTLGRLFNPNLKKTEWYTNVVTKQTTIDQNTYNNSVISTGPGLTGVNVQNSIGANIVNNKVWFLNIQRENIKLLMEMNLGGLTGIFEKAPKDMNDIPPLAKVSDLYQPNFVRGIRTTQVGISFLFIIGPLSLIAGGVGIHLIKKNNPKKGDN
;
A
#
# COMPACT_ATOMS: atom_id res chain seq x y z
N MET A 1 57.43 26.44 31.92
CA MET A 1 55.96 26.39 31.82
C MET A 1 55.50 25.01 31.31
N LYS A 2 55.67 23.95 32.12
CA LYS A 2 55.14 22.60 31.86
C LYS A 2 54.44 22.14 33.13
N SER A 3 53.11 22.24 33.17
CA SER A 3 52.33 21.74 34.30
C SER A 3 50.87 21.56 33.92
N LYS A 4 50.40 20.33 34.13
CA LYS A 4 49.00 19.89 34.28
C LYS A 4 48.18 19.68 33.00
N LEU A 5 48.50 18.60 32.29
CA LEU A 5 47.43 17.73 31.76
C LEU A 5 47.15 16.66 32.82
N LYS A 6 46.16 16.93 33.67
CA LYS A 6 45.58 15.93 34.57
C LYS A 6 44.88 14.89 33.70
N ASN A 7 45.26 13.62 33.86
CA ASN A 7 44.56 12.46 33.33
C ASN A 7 43.08 12.49 33.78
N PHE A 8 42.19 12.91 32.90
CA PHE A 8 40.75 12.72 33.08
C PHE A 8 40.44 11.25 32.82
N ASN A 9 40.50 10.45 33.88
CA ASN A 9 40.13 9.05 33.86
C ASN A 9 38.60 8.96 33.95
N ILE A 10 37.91 9.16 32.82
CA ILE A 10 36.45 8.97 32.76
C ILE A 10 36.21 7.46 32.85
N SER A 11 35.78 6.99 34.02
CA SER A 11 35.28 5.64 34.23
C SER A 11 33.99 5.46 33.41
N LEU A 12 34.11 4.99 32.17
CA LEU A 12 33.00 4.69 31.26
C LEU A 12 32.14 3.49 31.69
N THR A 13 32.43 2.87 32.84
CA THR A 13 31.64 1.75 33.37
C THR A 13 30.63 2.23 34.42
N PRO A 14 29.31 2.16 34.13
CA PRO A 14 28.25 2.32 35.13
C PRO A 14 28.55 1.51 36.41
N THR A 15 28.31 2.10 37.57
CA THR A 15 28.65 1.55 38.90
C THR A 15 28.09 0.14 39.12
N TYR A 16 26.93 -0.16 38.54
CA TYR A 16 26.22 -1.45 38.61
C TYR A 16 26.94 -2.59 37.86
N LEU A 17 27.74 -2.28 36.83
CA LEU A 17 28.46 -3.28 36.05
C LEU A 17 29.74 -3.76 36.76
N LYS A 18 30.26 -3.03 37.75
CA LYS A 18 31.56 -3.34 38.38
C LYS A 18 31.57 -4.74 39.01
N ASN A 19 30.47 -5.15 39.63
CA ASN A 19 30.35 -6.42 40.37
C ASN A 19 30.00 -7.65 39.50
N LEU A 20 29.78 -7.47 38.19
CA LEU A 20 29.40 -8.58 37.30
C LEU A 20 30.61 -9.41 36.86
N SER A 21 30.37 -10.71 36.63
CA SER A 21 31.38 -11.62 36.07
C SER A 21 31.83 -11.14 34.68
N ARG A 22 33.09 -11.45 34.29
CA ARG A 22 33.62 -11.13 32.96
C ARG A 22 32.73 -11.67 31.84
N ARG A 23 32.18 -12.89 32.00
CA ARG A 23 31.26 -13.50 31.02
C ARG A 23 29.97 -12.70 30.90
N THR A 24 29.37 -12.32 32.02
CA THR A 24 28.14 -11.51 32.04
C THR A 24 28.36 -10.13 31.40
N LYS A 25 29.48 -9.46 31.70
CA LYS A 25 29.84 -8.18 31.08
C LYS A 25 29.92 -8.29 29.56
N ILE A 26 30.61 -9.32 29.05
CA ILE A 26 30.71 -9.58 27.60
C ILE A 26 29.32 -9.84 27.00
N ILE A 27 28.49 -10.67 27.61
CA ILE A 27 27.14 -10.96 27.12
C ILE A 27 26.28 -9.69 27.04
N ILE A 28 26.25 -8.88 28.10
CA ILE A 28 25.48 -7.63 28.11
C ILE A 28 25.97 -6.67 27.02
N THR A 29 27.30 -6.53 26.87
CA THR A 29 27.87 -5.71 25.80
C THR A 29 27.48 -6.26 24.41
N SER A 30 27.56 -7.57 24.18
CA SER A 30 27.15 -8.18 22.91
C SER A 30 25.67 -7.98 22.60
N ILE A 31 24.79 -8.10 23.60
CA ILE A 31 23.36 -7.81 23.43
C ILE A 31 23.18 -6.34 23.05
N ALA A 32 23.75 -5.42 23.82
CA ALA A 32 23.66 -3.98 23.56
C ALA A 32 24.18 -3.59 22.16
N MET A 33 25.21 -4.27 21.66
CA MET A 33 25.75 -4.07 20.31
C MET A 33 24.79 -4.53 19.21
N SER A 34 24.07 -5.64 19.44
CA SER A 34 23.16 -6.24 18.45
C SER A 34 21.79 -5.55 18.39
N THR A 35 21.33 -4.98 19.51
CA THR A 35 20.00 -4.35 19.62
C THR A 35 19.72 -3.32 18.53
N PRO A 36 20.63 -2.38 18.21
CA PRO A 36 20.37 -1.42 17.15
C PRO A 36 20.18 -2.05 15.77
N ILE A 37 20.88 -3.13 15.46
CA ILE A 37 20.74 -3.83 14.16
C ILE A 37 19.39 -4.54 14.08
N VAL A 38 19.01 -5.25 15.15
CA VAL A 38 17.72 -5.95 15.22
C VAL A 38 16.56 -4.96 15.16
N LEU A 39 16.61 -3.88 15.94
CA LEU A 39 15.60 -2.82 15.90
C LEU A 39 15.58 -2.14 14.54
N GLY A 40 16.75 -1.90 13.94
CA GLY A 40 16.87 -1.32 12.62
C GLY A 40 16.17 -2.18 11.57
N ALA A 41 16.43 -3.48 11.54
CA ALA A 41 15.77 -4.42 10.63
C ALA A 41 14.25 -4.46 10.89
N ALA A 42 13.83 -4.54 12.15
CA ALA A 42 12.42 -4.59 12.51
C ALA A 42 11.67 -3.29 12.13
N LEU A 43 12.34 -2.13 12.16
CA LEU A 43 11.76 -0.83 11.82
C LEU A 43 11.88 -0.48 10.33
N THR A 44 12.71 -1.17 9.54
CA THR A 44 12.67 -1.05 8.09
C THR A 44 11.58 -1.91 7.46
N LEU A 45 11.09 -2.95 8.15
CA LEU A 45 9.96 -3.76 7.69
C LEU A 45 8.69 -2.93 7.46
N PRO A 46 8.25 -2.03 8.38
CA PRO A 46 7.15 -1.12 8.16
C PRO A 46 7.55 0.03 7.23
N GLY A 47 7.25 -0.15 5.94
CA GLY A 47 7.31 0.90 4.91
C GLY A 47 5.93 1.33 4.43
N MET A 48 5.90 2.20 3.40
CA MET A 48 4.64 2.59 2.76
C MET A 48 3.85 1.38 2.24
N GLY A 49 4.54 0.32 1.82
CA GLY A 49 3.92 -0.93 1.36
C GLY A 49 3.04 -1.61 2.42
N ILE A 50 3.39 -1.57 3.71
CA ILE A 50 2.52 -2.14 4.75
C ILE A 50 1.24 -1.31 4.89
N GLU A 51 1.35 0.01 4.80
CA GLU A 51 0.18 0.90 4.87
C GLU A 51 -0.74 0.70 3.66
N SER A 52 -0.18 0.48 2.46
CA SER A 52 -0.94 0.08 1.28
C SER A 52 -1.64 -1.27 1.47
N LEU A 53 -0.94 -2.27 2.02
CA LEU A 53 -1.52 -3.60 2.26
C LEU A 53 -2.68 -3.55 3.24
N LYS A 54 -2.59 -2.75 4.32
CA LYS A 54 -3.71 -2.52 5.24
C LYS A 54 -4.89 -1.85 4.56
N PHE A 55 -4.64 -0.85 3.73
CA PHE A 55 -5.68 -0.20 2.93
C PHE A 55 -6.37 -1.22 2.02
N ILE A 56 -5.61 -1.98 1.24
CA ILE A 56 -6.15 -3.00 0.35
C ILE A 56 -6.93 -4.06 1.14
N SER A 57 -6.42 -4.51 2.28
CA SER A 57 -7.13 -5.46 3.15
C SER A 57 -8.47 -4.91 3.62
N SER A 58 -8.56 -3.63 3.98
CA SER A 58 -9.83 -3.03 4.38
C SER A 58 -10.84 -2.92 3.23
N VAL A 59 -10.36 -2.71 1.99
CA VAL A 59 -11.21 -2.75 0.79
C VAL A 59 -11.70 -4.17 0.54
N ASP A 60 -10.83 -5.15 0.73
CA ASP A 60 -11.14 -6.56 0.59
C ASP A 60 -12.21 -7.01 1.60
N ASP A 61 -12.03 -6.65 2.88
CA ASP A 61 -13.00 -6.90 3.94
C ASP A 61 -14.36 -6.24 3.65
N PHE A 62 -14.35 -5.03 3.09
CA PHE A 62 -15.57 -4.35 2.67
C PHE A 62 -16.28 -5.13 1.55
N ILE A 63 -15.55 -5.61 0.55
CA ILE A 63 -16.10 -6.41 -0.57
C ILE A 63 -16.68 -7.72 -0.05
N GLU A 64 -15.93 -8.48 0.75
CA GLU A 64 -16.39 -9.77 1.28
C GLU A 64 -17.69 -9.64 2.08
N LYS A 65 -17.78 -8.57 2.88
CA LYS A 65 -18.96 -8.30 3.71
C LYS A 65 -20.18 -7.89 2.89
N ASN A 66 -19.99 -7.07 1.86
CA ASN A 66 -21.08 -6.35 1.20
C ASN A 66 -21.45 -6.88 -0.20
N ILE A 67 -20.53 -7.59 -0.86
CA ILE A 67 -20.74 -8.22 -2.17
C ILE A 67 -20.43 -9.72 -2.03
N PRO A 68 -21.23 -10.50 -1.27
CA PRO A 68 -20.90 -11.88 -0.98
C PRO A 68 -20.92 -12.76 -2.22
N LYS A 69 -20.01 -13.75 -2.24
CA LYS A 69 -19.91 -14.74 -3.30
C LYS A 69 -21.24 -15.44 -3.57
N GLY A 70 -21.57 -15.58 -4.85
CA GLY A 70 -22.75 -16.28 -5.37
C GLY A 70 -24.03 -15.45 -5.35
N LYS A 71 -23.99 -14.20 -4.86
CA LYS A 71 -25.18 -13.34 -4.73
C LYS A 71 -25.49 -12.55 -6.01
N TYR A 72 -24.48 -12.06 -6.70
CA TYR A 72 -24.63 -11.26 -7.92
C TYR A 72 -23.91 -11.96 -9.07
N VAL A 73 -24.59 -12.93 -9.69
CA VAL A 73 -24.00 -13.76 -10.75
C VAL A 73 -24.59 -13.36 -12.09
N LEU A 74 -23.76 -12.78 -12.95
CA LEU A 74 -24.11 -12.27 -14.28
C LEU A 74 -24.04 -13.36 -15.35
N LYS A 75 -24.97 -13.33 -16.30
CA LYS A 75 -24.92 -14.16 -17.51
C LYS A 75 -23.99 -13.54 -18.54
N THR A 76 -23.15 -14.37 -19.15
CA THR A 76 -22.31 -14.00 -20.30
C THR A 76 -22.95 -14.36 -21.64
N SER A 77 -24.16 -14.89 -21.63
CA SER A 77 -24.98 -15.20 -22.80
C SER A 77 -26.31 -14.45 -22.77
N GLY A 78 -26.85 -14.11 -23.95
CA GLY A 78 -28.17 -13.48 -24.11
C GLY A 78 -28.09 -12.00 -24.52
N THR A 79 -29.25 -11.38 -24.71
CA THR A 79 -29.40 -10.06 -25.36
C THR A 79 -28.57 -8.94 -24.72
N PHE A 80 -28.41 -8.97 -23.39
CA PHE A 80 -27.70 -7.92 -22.64
C PHE A 80 -26.25 -8.28 -22.26
N SER A 81 -25.81 -9.50 -22.57
CA SER A 81 -24.49 -10.01 -22.15
C SER A 81 -23.34 -9.12 -22.60
N LYS A 82 -23.30 -8.73 -23.87
CA LYS A 82 -22.25 -7.86 -24.42
C LYS A 82 -22.17 -6.53 -23.68
N THR A 83 -23.31 -5.86 -23.47
CA THR A 83 -23.34 -4.56 -22.80
C THR A 83 -22.84 -4.67 -21.36
N VAL A 84 -23.28 -5.72 -20.64
CA VAL A 84 -22.84 -5.97 -19.26
C VAL A 84 -21.34 -6.28 -19.21
N ILE A 85 -20.83 -7.08 -20.15
CA ILE A 85 -19.39 -7.39 -20.26
C ILE A 85 -18.58 -6.12 -20.56
N ASP A 86 -19.05 -5.27 -21.48
CA ASP A 86 -18.42 -3.98 -21.78
C ASP A 86 -18.39 -3.09 -20.52
N GLY A 87 -19.44 -3.14 -19.69
CA GLY A 87 -19.49 -2.48 -18.38
C GLY A 87 -18.51 -3.03 -17.36
N LEU A 88 -18.31 -4.35 -17.30
CA LEU A 88 -17.28 -4.95 -16.46
C LEU A 88 -15.90 -4.52 -16.91
N LYS A 89 -15.61 -4.57 -18.22
CA LYS A 89 -14.32 -4.16 -18.78
C LYS A 89 -14.03 -2.69 -18.52
N SER A 90 -15.02 -1.81 -18.68
CA SER A 90 -14.84 -0.38 -18.42
C SER A 90 -14.61 -0.07 -16.95
N SER A 91 -15.06 -0.93 -16.01
CA SER A 91 -14.79 -0.76 -14.58
C SER A 91 -13.28 -0.79 -14.25
N TYR A 92 -12.49 -1.65 -14.90
CA TYR A 92 -11.04 -1.71 -14.71
C TYR A 92 -10.37 -0.42 -15.15
N LEU A 93 -10.77 0.09 -16.31
CA LEU A 93 -10.27 1.37 -16.80
C LEU A 93 -10.72 2.51 -15.88
N ALA A 94 -11.99 2.54 -15.48
CA ALA A 94 -12.51 3.57 -14.59
C ALA A 94 -11.75 3.66 -13.26
N ASP A 95 -11.34 2.51 -12.68
CA ASP A 95 -10.56 2.48 -11.45
C ASP A 95 -9.22 3.23 -11.65
N VAL A 96 -8.43 2.84 -12.66
CA VAL A 96 -7.17 3.50 -13.01
C VAL A 96 -7.35 4.99 -13.30
N MET A 97 -8.34 5.31 -14.14
CA MET A 97 -8.56 6.68 -14.61
C MET A 97 -9.02 7.58 -13.47
N SER A 98 -9.81 7.06 -12.52
CA SER A 98 -10.25 7.82 -11.35
C SER A 98 -9.11 8.03 -10.34
N ALA A 99 -8.17 7.09 -10.23
CA ALA A 99 -7.03 7.18 -9.34
C ALA A 99 -5.89 8.09 -9.88
N THR A 100 -5.87 8.33 -11.19
CA THR A 100 -4.85 9.15 -11.87
C THR A 100 -5.16 10.64 -11.76
N ASN A 101 -4.16 11.46 -11.40
CA ASN A 101 -4.31 12.91 -11.44
C ASN A 101 -4.08 13.43 -12.87
N TRP A 102 -5.18 13.74 -13.56
CA TRP A 102 -5.13 14.20 -14.95
C TRP A 102 -4.72 15.66 -15.13
N SER A 103 -4.66 16.42 -14.03
CA SER A 103 -4.16 17.80 -14.03
C SER A 103 -2.65 17.92 -13.81
N ALA A 104 -1.97 16.79 -13.53
CA ALA A 104 -0.54 16.73 -13.25
C ALA A 104 0.24 15.99 -14.35
N SER A 105 1.56 15.82 -14.15
CA SER A 105 2.45 15.02 -15.00
C SER A 105 2.03 13.55 -15.16
N GLU A 106 1.09 13.09 -14.31
CA GLU A 106 0.45 11.78 -14.39
C GLU A 106 -0.58 11.67 -15.53
N GLY A 107 -1.14 12.78 -16.01
CA GLY A 107 -2.26 12.84 -16.93
C GLY A 107 -1.94 13.12 -18.39
N THR A 108 -1.21 12.23 -19.08
CA THR A 108 -0.91 12.41 -20.52
C THR A 108 -1.74 11.52 -21.43
N ALA A 109 -1.96 11.94 -22.68
CA ALA A 109 -2.65 11.14 -23.68
C ALA A 109 -1.93 9.80 -23.95
N ASP A 110 -0.61 9.77 -23.87
CA ASP A 110 0.17 8.54 -24.02
C ASP A 110 -0.03 7.60 -22.83
N LYS A 111 -0.05 8.12 -21.59
CA LYS A 111 -0.37 7.32 -20.40
C LYS A 111 -1.77 6.74 -20.46
N ARG A 112 -2.76 7.52 -20.93
CA ARG A 112 -4.12 7.03 -21.17
C ARG A 112 -4.10 5.80 -22.09
N ARG A 113 -3.44 5.88 -23.26
CA ARG A 113 -3.34 4.75 -24.20
C ARG A 113 -2.65 3.53 -23.57
N ILE A 114 -1.59 3.76 -22.79
CA ILE A 114 -0.87 2.68 -22.09
C ILE A 114 -1.78 2.00 -21.06
N TYR A 115 -2.52 2.79 -20.28
CA TYR A 115 -3.44 2.27 -19.27
C TYR A 115 -4.59 1.49 -19.91
N GLU A 116 -5.19 2.02 -20.98
CA GLU A 116 -6.21 1.34 -21.76
C GLU A 116 -5.72 0.01 -22.34
N ALA A 117 -4.51 -0.03 -22.90
CA ALA A 117 -3.93 -1.26 -23.42
C ALA A 117 -3.69 -2.29 -22.31
N TYR A 118 -3.18 -1.85 -21.16
CA TYR A 118 -2.94 -2.71 -20.01
C TYR A 118 -4.24 -3.28 -19.41
N THR A 119 -5.25 -2.42 -19.21
CA THR A 119 -6.57 -2.84 -18.69
C THR A 119 -7.24 -3.83 -19.63
N ASN A 120 -7.16 -3.58 -20.95
CA ASN A 120 -7.72 -4.48 -21.94
C ASN A 120 -7.02 -5.84 -21.90
N LEU A 121 -5.69 -5.87 -21.91
CA LEU A 121 -4.94 -7.12 -21.86
C LEU A 121 -5.24 -7.91 -20.58
N TRP A 122 -5.28 -7.25 -19.42
CA TRP A 122 -5.62 -7.89 -18.16
C TRP A 122 -7.01 -8.53 -18.21
N PHE A 123 -8.01 -7.75 -18.64
CA PHE A 123 -9.40 -8.21 -18.71
C PHE A 123 -9.55 -9.41 -19.65
N GLU A 124 -8.99 -9.34 -20.87
CA GLU A 124 -9.06 -10.45 -21.83
C GLU A 124 -8.33 -11.69 -21.31
N THR A 125 -7.18 -11.51 -20.65
CA THR A 125 -6.42 -12.64 -20.07
C THR A 125 -7.21 -13.33 -18.96
N ARG A 126 -7.89 -12.57 -18.11
CA ARG A 126 -8.65 -13.11 -16.99
C ARG A 126 -9.99 -13.69 -17.39
N TRP A 127 -10.77 -12.91 -18.14
CA TRP A 127 -12.19 -13.15 -18.37
C TRP A 127 -12.50 -13.62 -19.80
N GLY A 128 -11.58 -13.44 -20.75
CA GLY A 128 -11.83 -13.75 -22.17
C GLY A 128 -12.32 -15.18 -22.39
N LYS A 129 -11.64 -16.16 -21.79
CA LYS A 129 -12.07 -17.57 -21.87
C LYS A 129 -13.38 -17.87 -21.14
N VAL A 130 -13.65 -17.21 -20.02
CA VAL A 130 -14.92 -17.36 -19.27
C VAL A 130 -16.09 -16.87 -20.12
N ILE A 131 -15.88 -15.75 -20.82
CA ILE A 131 -16.86 -15.15 -21.73
C ILE A 131 -17.05 -16.02 -22.98
N GLU A 132 -15.95 -16.50 -23.60
CA GLU A 132 -16.00 -17.39 -24.76
C GLU A 132 -16.74 -18.70 -24.45
N ASP A 133 -16.46 -19.30 -23.29
CA ASP A 133 -17.13 -20.50 -22.80
C ASP A 133 -18.58 -20.25 -22.32
N GLN A 134 -19.09 -19.01 -22.40
CA GLN A 134 -20.40 -18.58 -21.89
C GLN A 134 -20.66 -18.95 -20.42
N LYS A 135 -19.61 -18.96 -19.61
CA LYS A 135 -19.69 -19.19 -18.17
C LYS A 135 -20.10 -17.91 -17.47
N SER A 136 -20.98 -18.03 -16.49
CA SER A 136 -21.41 -16.89 -15.70
C SER A 136 -20.28 -16.26 -14.90
N ILE A 137 -20.41 -14.96 -14.63
CA ILE A 137 -19.40 -14.17 -13.92
C ILE A 137 -19.99 -13.71 -12.59
N ASP A 138 -19.32 -14.04 -11.49
CA ASP A 138 -19.67 -13.56 -10.16
C ASP A 138 -19.02 -12.19 -9.90
N LEU A 139 -19.80 -11.19 -9.52
CA LEU A 139 -19.25 -9.87 -9.19
C LEU A 139 -18.32 -9.90 -7.98
N TYR A 140 -18.43 -10.89 -7.10
CA TYR A 140 -17.43 -11.12 -6.05
C TYR A 140 -16.06 -11.44 -6.66
N ASP A 141 -16.01 -12.37 -7.62
CA ASP A 141 -14.76 -12.78 -8.26
C ASP A 141 -14.17 -11.62 -9.11
N VAL A 142 -15.03 -10.81 -9.75
CA VAL A 142 -14.61 -9.55 -10.41
C VAL A 142 -14.02 -8.56 -9.41
N SER A 143 -14.65 -8.38 -8.25
CA SER A 143 -14.18 -7.44 -7.22
C SER A 143 -12.82 -7.86 -6.64
N LYS A 144 -12.62 -9.17 -6.44
CA LYS A 144 -11.32 -9.73 -6.03
C LYS A 144 -10.26 -9.54 -7.12
N ASP A 145 -10.62 -9.76 -8.38
CA ASP A 145 -9.71 -9.56 -9.51
C ASP A 145 -9.31 -8.08 -9.69
N LEU A 146 -10.22 -7.14 -9.44
CA LEU A 146 -9.91 -5.70 -9.42
C LEU A 146 -8.87 -5.35 -8.35
N ILE A 147 -8.91 -6.00 -7.18
CA ILE A 147 -7.87 -5.81 -6.15
C ILE A 147 -6.52 -6.34 -6.64
N GLU A 148 -6.48 -7.50 -7.29
CA GLU A 148 -5.25 -8.06 -7.86
C GLU A 148 -4.70 -7.20 -8.99
N PHE A 149 -5.59 -6.71 -9.86
CA PHE A 149 -5.30 -5.76 -10.92
C PHE A 149 -4.68 -4.49 -10.35
N ASP A 150 -5.27 -3.88 -9.32
CA ASP A 150 -4.75 -2.67 -8.66
C ASP A 150 -3.33 -2.88 -8.13
N ARG A 151 -3.06 -4.04 -7.52
CA ARG A 151 -1.71 -4.39 -7.03
C ARG A 151 -0.71 -4.50 -8.18
N ALA A 152 -1.10 -5.18 -9.27
CA ALA A 152 -0.25 -5.36 -10.44
C ALA A 152 0.01 -4.02 -11.16
N PHE A 153 -1.04 -3.23 -11.36
CA PHE A 153 -0.96 -1.90 -11.97
C PHE A 153 -0.05 -0.97 -11.15
N ALA A 154 -0.24 -0.92 -9.83
CA ALA A 154 0.63 -0.15 -8.94
C ALA A 154 2.09 -0.64 -8.98
N GLY A 155 2.32 -1.94 -9.17
CA GLY A 155 3.67 -2.50 -9.30
C GLY A 155 4.43 -2.02 -10.54
N ILE A 156 3.72 -1.63 -11.60
CA ILE A 156 4.31 -1.17 -12.87
C ILE A 156 4.36 0.36 -12.93
N TYR A 157 3.28 1.02 -12.52
CA TYR A 157 3.08 2.45 -12.80
C TYR A 157 3.18 3.34 -11.56
N HIS A 158 3.19 2.79 -10.34
CA HIS A 158 3.34 3.57 -9.11
C HIS A 158 4.73 3.39 -8.49
N ASP A 159 5.03 4.21 -7.49
CA ASP A 159 6.30 4.12 -6.76
C ASP A 159 6.45 2.73 -6.10
N PHE A 160 7.63 2.12 -6.27
CA PHE A 160 7.97 0.81 -5.73
C PHE A 160 7.66 0.68 -4.23
N GLY A 161 7.80 1.77 -3.47
CA GLY A 161 7.54 1.79 -2.04
C GLY A 161 6.06 1.54 -1.67
N TYR A 162 5.11 1.77 -2.58
CA TYR A 162 3.70 1.50 -2.33
C TYR A 162 3.33 0.02 -2.39
N VAL A 163 4.10 -0.79 -3.11
CA VAL A 163 3.78 -2.20 -3.34
C VAL A 163 4.78 -3.16 -2.68
N ASN A 164 5.95 -2.67 -2.28
CA ASN A 164 7.01 -3.49 -1.68
C ASN A 164 7.40 -2.94 -0.30
N PRO A 165 6.99 -3.60 0.80
CA PRO A 165 7.47 -3.24 2.12
C PRO A 165 8.89 -3.75 2.39
N GLY A 166 9.56 -3.17 3.38
CA GLY A 166 10.74 -3.77 3.96
C GLY A 166 12.06 -3.48 3.26
N LEU A 167 13.00 -4.41 3.46
CA LEU A 167 14.38 -4.29 2.99
C LEU A 167 14.47 -4.22 1.46
N THR A 168 13.54 -4.85 0.73
CA THR A 168 13.53 -4.82 -0.75
C THR A 168 13.37 -3.41 -1.30
N TRP A 169 12.65 -2.53 -0.60
CA TRP A 169 12.48 -1.14 -1.00
C TRP A 169 13.73 -0.30 -0.75
N ILE A 170 14.37 -0.44 0.41
CA ILE A 170 15.52 0.40 0.77
C ILE A 170 16.75 0.14 -0.10
N PHE A 171 16.86 -1.06 -0.68
CA PHE A 171 17.94 -1.43 -1.61
C PHE A 171 17.65 -1.07 -3.07
N GLN A 172 16.48 -0.49 -3.38
CA GLN A 172 16.25 0.03 -4.72
C GLN A 172 17.13 1.26 -5.00
N PRO A 173 17.66 1.39 -6.24
CA PRO A 173 18.48 2.53 -6.63
C PRO A 173 17.79 3.87 -6.34
N GLY A 174 18.49 4.78 -5.67
CA GLY A 174 17.99 6.12 -5.36
C GLY A 174 17.05 6.21 -4.16
N THR A 175 16.57 5.10 -3.57
CA THR A 175 15.67 5.14 -2.41
C THR A 175 16.30 5.82 -1.21
N LEU A 176 17.53 5.46 -0.83
CA LEU A 176 18.23 6.08 0.29
C LEU A 176 18.44 7.59 0.09
N GLY A 177 18.89 7.99 -1.10
CA GLY A 177 19.09 9.40 -1.43
C GLY A 177 17.79 10.21 -1.38
N ARG A 178 16.67 9.58 -1.77
CA ARG A 178 15.34 10.18 -1.67
C ARG A 178 14.89 10.30 -0.22
N LEU A 179 14.96 9.22 0.56
CA LEU A 179 14.53 9.18 1.96
C LEU A 179 15.31 10.18 2.82
N PHE A 180 16.61 10.35 2.59
CA PHE A 180 17.45 11.26 3.40
C PHE A 180 17.71 12.60 2.73
N ASN A 181 16.91 12.98 1.72
CA ASN A 181 17.03 14.29 1.09
C ASN A 181 16.77 15.40 2.14
N PRO A 182 17.69 16.37 2.34
CA PRO A 182 17.48 17.47 3.29
C PRO A 182 16.22 18.30 3.01
N ASN A 183 15.79 18.34 1.74
CA ASN A 183 14.59 19.02 1.28
C ASN A 183 13.43 18.04 1.02
N LEU A 184 13.41 16.87 1.66
CA LEU A 184 12.42 15.80 1.43
C LEU A 184 10.99 16.34 1.30
N LYS A 185 10.55 17.18 2.25
CA LYS A 185 9.19 17.74 2.30
C LYS A 185 8.82 18.62 1.09
N LYS A 186 9.81 19.09 0.34
CA LYS A 186 9.64 19.92 -0.86
C LYS A 186 9.77 19.10 -2.16
N THR A 187 10.10 17.82 -2.07
CA THR A 187 10.21 16.95 -3.24
C THR A 187 8.83 16.61 -3.78
N GLU A 188 8.70 16.52 -5.10
CA GLU A 188 7.46 16.09 -5.77
C GLU A 188 7.00 14.72 -5.25
N TRP A 189 7.93 13.79 -5.06
CA TRP A 189 7.61 12.47 -4.49
C TRP A 189 6.95 12.57 -3.10
N TYR A 190 7.51 13.33 -2.17
CA TYR A 190 6.94 13.44 -0.83
C TYR A 190 5.59 14.16 -0.86
N THR A 191 5.45 15.19 -1.68
CA THR A 191 4.16 15.87 -1.87
C THR A 191 3.13 14.91 -2.43
N ASN A 192 3.46 14.11 -3.45
CA ASN A 192 2.57 13.09 -4.01
C ASN A 192 2.19 12.03 -2.95
N VAL A 193 3.14 11.62 -2.09
CA VAL A 193 2.84 10.72 -0.97
C VAL A 193 1.86 11.34 0.00
N VAL A 194 2.07 12.60 0.39
CA VAL A 194 1.18 13.34 1.30
C VAL A 194 -0.21 13.50 0.68
N THR A 195 -0.30 13.88 -0.59
CA THR A 195 -1.57 13.98 -1.29
C THR A 195 -2.28 12.63 -1.25
N LYS A 196 -1.61 11.53 -1.68
CA LYS A 196 -2.17 10.16 -1.73
C LYS A 196 -2.77 9.69 -0.40
N GLN A 197 -2.14 9.99 0.73
CA GLN A 197 -2.68 9.63 2.05
C GLN A 197 -3.73 10.62 2.60
N THR A 198 -3.83 11.82 2.02
CA THR A 198 -4.75 12.84 2.53
C THR A 198 -6.18 12.43 2.19
N THR A 199 -7.06 12.58 3.17
CA THR A 199 -8.50 12.39 3.01
C THR A 199 -9.16 13.76 3.01
N ILE A 200 -10.00 14.02 2.02
CA ILE A 200 -10.81 15.24 1.92
C ILE A 200 -12.30 14.91 2.10
N ASP A 201 -13.14 15.94 2.15
CA ASP A 201 -14.59 15.75 2.11
C ASP A 201 -15.00 14.99 0.84
N GLN A 202 -15.84 13.96 1.01
CA GLN A 202 -16.19 13.06 -0.09
C GLN A 202 -17.00 13.77 -1.18
N ASN A 203 -17.85 14.74 -0.83
CA ASN A 203 -18.61 15.48 -1.84
C ASN A 203 -17.68 16.35 -2.69
N THR A 204 -16.67 16.96 -2.05
CA THR A 204 -15.61 17.68 -2.74
C THR A 204 -14.88 16.78 -3.73
N TYR A 205 -14.51 15.56 -3.31
CA TYR A 205 -13.89 14.59 -4.20
C TYR A 205 -14.83 14.19 -5.36
N ASN A 206 -16.08 13.86 -5.07
CA ASN A 206 -17.06 13.45 -6.08
C ASN A 206 -17.25 14.52 -7.17
N ASN A 207 -17.32 15.81 -6.78
CA ASN A 207 -17.46 16.92 -7.71
C ASN A 207 -16.22 17.17 -8.59
N SER A 208 -15.08 16.59 -8.22
CA SER A 208 -13.82 16.72 -8.94
C SER A 208 -13.59 15.61 -9.97
N VAL A 209 -14.40 14.54 -9.94
CA VAL A 209 -14.34 13.45 -10.90
C VAL A 209 -15.36 13.68 -12.02
N ILE A 210 -14.87 13.97 -13.22
CA ILE A 210 -15.71 14.14 -14.41
C ILE A 210 -15.89 12.78 -15.05
N SER A 211 -17.11 12.26 -15.03
CA SER A 211 -17.44 10.95 -15.59
C SER A 211 -18.84 10.91 -16.22
N THR A 212 -19.10 9.89 -17.05
CA THR A 212 -20.42 9.68 -17.68
C THR A 212 -21.50 9.16 -16.72
N GLY A 213 -21.19 9.01 -15.43
CA GLY A 213 -22.07 8.42 -14.43
C GLY A 213 -22.23 6.90 -14.57
N PRO A 214 -22.99 6.26 -13.64
CA PRO A 214 -23.33 4.84 -13.72
C PRO A 214 -24.11 4.51 -15.01
N GLY A 215 -23.88 3.32 -15.57
CA GLY A 215 -24.51 2.94 -16.83
C GLY A 215 -24.24 1.48 -17.21
N LEU A 216 -25.01 0.97 -18.16
CA LEU A 216 -24.91 -0.42 -18.61
C LEU A 216 -23.57 -0.75 -19.26
N THR A 217 -22.99 0.20 -20.00
CA THR A 217 -21.64 0.11 -20.57
C THR A 217 -20.56 0.51 -19.56
N GLY A 218 -20.94 0.66 -18.28
CA GLY A 218 -20.11 1.14 -17.18
C GLY A 218 -19.78 2.63 -17.27
N VAL A 219 -18.67 3.02 -16.67
CA VAL A 219 -18.34 4.43 -16.40
C VAL A 219 -17.10 4.85 -17.17
N ASN A 220 -17.17 5.97 -17.88
CA ASN A 220 -16.02 6.59 -18.51
C ASN A 220 -15.58 7.79 -17.66
N VAL A 221 -14.35 7.75 -17.16
CA VAL A 221 -13.72 8.84 -16.40
C VAL A 221 -12.89 9.70 -17.36
N GLN A 222 -13.33 10.94 -17.56
CA GLN A 222 -12.65 11.90 -18.40
C GLN A 222 -11.53 12.62 -17.64
N ASN A 223 -11.80 13.00 -16.39
CA ASN A 223 -10.89 13.75 -15.56
C ASN A 223 -11.07 13.37 -14.08
N SER A 224 -9.99 13.44 -13.32
CA SER A 224 -9.96 13.26 -11.88
C SER A 224 -8.78 14.04 -11.32
N ILE A 225 -8.94 14.65 -10.15
CA ILE A 225 -7.82 15.25 -9.41
C ILE A 225 -6.85 14.19 -8.89
N GLY A 226 -7.23 12.91 -8.94
CA GLY A 226 -6.45 11.79 -8.47
C GLY A 226 -5.97 11.96 -7.03
N ALA A 227 -5.04 11.09 -6.63
CA ALA A 227 -4.22 11.30 -5.44
C ALA A 227 -4.91 11.44 -4.08
N ASN A 228 -6.17 11.05 -3.87
CA ASN A 228 -6.75 10.86 -2.53
C ASN A 228 -7.29 9.42 -2.45
N ILE A 229 -6.42 8.44 -2.15
CA ILE A 229 -6.71 7.03 -2.48
C ILE A 229 -7.95 6.48 -1.76
N VAL A 230 -8.21 6.95 -0.54
CA VAL A 230 -9.40 6.54 0.22
C VAL A 230 -10.65 7.14 -0.42
N ASN A 231 -10.67 8.43 -0.71
CA ASN A 231 -11.80 9.10 -1.36
C ASN A 231 -12.08 8.53 -2.75
N ASN A 232 -11.01 8.24 -3.51
CA ASN A 232 -11.07 7.59 -4.80
C ASN A 232 -11.76 6.22 -4.72
N LYS A 233 -11.30 5.36 -3.79
CA LYS A 233 -11.86 4.03 -3.68
C LYS A 233 -13.30 4.04 -3.16
N VAL A 234 -13.64 4.96 -2.26
CA VAL A 234 -15.03 5.20 -1.84
C VAL A 234 -15.90 5.61 -3.04
N TRP A 235 -15.42 6.55 -3.87
CA TRP A 235 -16.12 6.94 -5.09
C TRP A 235 -16.33 5.74 -6.02
N PHE A 236 -15.27 4.97 -6.28
CA PHE A 236 -15.33 3.82 -7.17
C PHE A 236 -16.29 2.74 -6.67
N LEU A 237 -16.22 2.36 -5.40
CA LEU A 237 -17.13 1.39 -4.79
C LEU A 237 -18.60 1.85 -4.87
N ASN A 238 -18.86 3.14 -4.67
CA ASN A 238 -20.21 3.70 -4.78
C ASN A 238 -20.71 3.73 -6.24
N ILE A 239 -19.83 3.98 -7.22
CA ILE A 239 -20.18 3.84 -8.63
C ILE A 239 -20.54 2.39 -8.98
N GLN A 240 -19.76 1.41 -8.51
CA GLN A 240 -20.08 0.00 -8.75
C GLN A 240 -21.38 -0.42 -8.06
N ARG A 241 -21.65 0.10 -6.86
CA ARG A 241 -22.95 -0.06 -6.19
C ARG A 241 -24.11 0.44 -7.05
N GLU A 242 -24.00 1.64 -7.63
CA GLU A 242 -25.05 2.17 -8.51
C GLU A 242 -25.21 1.34 -9.80
N ASN A 243 -24.13 0.80 -10.36
CA ASN A 243 -24.22 -0.14 -11.49
C ASN A 243 -24.96 -1.42 -11.10
N ILE A 244 -24.67 -2.00 -9.93
CA ILE A 244 -25.40 -3.18 -9.41
C ILE A 244 -26.88 -2.84 -9.23
N LYS A 245 -27.18 -1.68 -8.65
CA LYS A 245 -28.55 -1.19 -8.48
C LYS A 245 -29.30 -1.10 -9.80
N LEU A 246 -28.69 -0.50 -10.83
CA LEU A 246 -29.28 -0.39 -12.17
C LEU A 246 -29.58 -1.77 -12.77
N LEU A 247 -28.63 -2.71 -12.69
CA LEU A 247 -28.82 -4.07 -13.18
C LEU A 247 -29.95 -4.79 -12.43
N MET A 248 -30.07 -4.57 -11.11
CA MET A 248 -31.14 -5.11 -10.29
C MET A 248 -32.50 -4.53 -10.67
N GLU A 249 -32.62 -3.21 -10.84
CA GLU A 249 -33.86 -2.53 -11.25
C GLU A 249 -34.36 -3.08 -12.59
N MET A 250 -33.45 -3.26 -13.55
CA MET A 250 -33.79 -3.85 -14.85
C MET A 250 -34.29 -5.29 -14.71
N ASN A 251 -33.58 -6.11 -13.93
CA ASN A 251 -33.95 -7.52 -13.73
C ASN A 251 -35.31 -7.65 -13.02
N LEU A 252 -35.55 -6.85 -11.97
CA LEU A 252 -36.82 -6.84 -11.23
C LEU A 252 -37.97 -6.20 -12.03
N GLY A 253 -37.66 -5.28 -12.94
CA GLY A 253 -38.60 -4.67 -13.89
C GLY A 253 -39.01 -5.58 -15.06
N GLY A 254 -38.57 -6.85 -15.08
CA GLY A 254 -38.96 -7.85 -16.08
C GLY A 254 -37.96 -8.06 -17.22
N LEU A 255 -36.83 -7.36 -17.24
CA LEU A 255 -35.74 -7.65 -18.18
C LEU A 255 -34.97 -8.89 -17.72
N THR A 256 -35.42 -10.05 -18.18
CA THR A 256 -34.76 -11.32 -17.92
C THR A 256 -33.46 -11.45 -18.72
N GLY A 257 -32.49 -12.20 -18.17
CA GLY A 257 -31.26 -12.55 -18.89
C GLY A 257 -29.99 -11.78 -18.49
N ILE A 258 -30.06 -10.91 -17.48
CA ILE A 258 -28.88 -10.22 -16.91
C ILE A 258 -28.20 -11.11 -15.85
N PHE A 259 -28.98 -11.59 -14.88
CA PHE A 259 -28.48 -12.44 -13.80
C PHE A 259 -28.81 -13.92 -14.05
N GLU A 260 -27.87 -14.80 -13.71
CA GLU A 260 -28.11 -16.23 -13.51
C GLU A 260 -28.71 -16.46 -12.11
N LYS A 261 -28.10 -15.83 -11.10
CA LYS A 261 -28.63 -15.74 -9.74
C LYS A 261 -28.86 -14.28 -9.44
N ALA A 262 -30.14 -13.91 -9.38
CA ALA A 262 -30.56 -12.55 -9.09
C ALA A 262 -30.69 -12.36 -7.56
N PRO A 263 -30.36 -11.16 -7.07
CA PRO A 263 -30.82 -10.71 -5.76
C PRO A 263 -32.36 -10.71 -5.70
N LYS A 264 -32.93 -10.91 -4.50
CA LYS A 264 -34.37 -11.12 -4.32
C LYS A 264 -35.16 -9.83 -4.39
N ASP A 265 -34.59 -8.74 -3.87
CA ASP A 265 -35.22 -7.42 -3.87
C ASP A 265 -34.17 -6.31 -3.71
N MET A 266 -34.63 -5.05 -3.76
CA MET A 266 -33.75 -3.88 -3.72
C MET A 266 -33.02 -3.67 -2.38
N ASN A 267 -33.42 -4.34 -1.30
CA ASN A 267 -32.67 -4.30 -0.04
C ASN A 267 -31.36 -5.09 -0.12
N ASP A 268 -31.21 -5.93 -1.16
CA ASP A 268 -29.96 -6.63 -1.43
C ASP A 268 -28.88 -5.73 -2.05
N ILE A 269 -29.12 -4.45 -2.33
CA ILE A 269 -28.07 -3.57 -2.84
C ILE A 269 -26.99 -3.37 -1.75
N PRO A 270 -25.69 -3.46 -2.08
CA PRO A 270 -24.63 -3.15 -1.14
C PRO A 270 -24.82 -1.77 -0.49
N PRO A 271 -24.45 -1.56 0.78
CA PRO A 271 -24.53 -0.24 1.39
C PRO A 271 -23.58 0.76 0.70
N LEU A 272 -23.89 2.05 0.84
CA LEU A 272 -22.96 3.11 0.40
C LEU A 272 -21.68 3.03 1.22
N ALA A 273 -20.55 2.94 0.52
CA ALA A 273 -19.23 3.02 1.11
C ALA A 273 -18.97 4.44 1.63
N LYS A 274 -18.33 4.52 2.79
CA LYS A 274 -17.87 5.76 3.41
C LYS A 274 -16.38 5.69 3.65
N VAL A 275 -15.76 6.86 3.77
CA VAL A 275 -14.35 7.01 4.16
C VAL A 275 -14.03 6.28 5.47
N SER A 276 -14.97 6.24 6.41
CA SER A 276 -14.82 5.53 7.69
C SER A 276 -14.78 4.02 7.57
N ASP A 277 -15.21 3.46 6.44
CA ASP A 277 -15.30 2.02 6.23
C ASP A 277 -13.96 1.44 5.76
N LEU A 278 -13.02 2.29 5.34
CA LEU A 278 -11.72 1.91 4.82
C LEU A 278 -10.60 2.40 5.73
N TYR A 279 -9.49 1.65 5.77
CA TYR A 279 -8.29 2.05 6.49
C TYR A 279 -7.66 3.29 5.84
N GLN A 280 -7.27 4.27 6.64
CA GLN A 280 -6.59 5.48 6.16
C GLN A 280 -5.08 5.29 6.29
N PRO A 281 -4.36 5.10 5.17
CA PRO A 281 -2.93 4.82 5.23
C PRO A 281 -2.15 6.04 5.71
N ASN A 282 -1.08 5.81 6.48
CA ASN A 282 -0.16 6.85 6.91
C ASN A 282 1.23 6.61 6.31
N PHE A 283 1.35 6.89 5.02
CA PHE A 283 2.59 6.71 4.27
C PHE A 283 3.75 7.53 4.83
N VAL A 284 3.50 8.75 5.33
CA VAL A 284 4.51 9.58 5.98
C VAL A 284 5.06 8.90 7.24
N ARG A 285 4.22 8.24 8.03
CA ARG A 285 4.67 7.42 9.15
C ARG A 285 5.53 6.25 8.64
N GLY A 286 5.09 5.55 7.59
CA GLY A 286 5.90 4.50 6.95
C GLY A 286 7.29 4.98 6.52
N ILE A 287 7.38 6.15 5.88
CA ILE A 287 8.65 6.79 5.50
C ILE A 287 9.52 7.04 6.74
N ARG A 288 8.96 7.67 7.79
CA ARG A 288 9.71 8.00 9.01
C ARG A 288 10.19 6.76 9.75
N THR A 289 9.33 5.74 9.88
CA THR A 289 9.68 4.47 10.51
C THR A 289 10.82 3.79 9.74
N THR A 290 10.76 3.82 8.40
CA THR A 290 11.84 3.30 7.54
C THR A 290 13.14 4.12 7.70
N GLN A 291 13.08 5.45 7.74
CA GLN A 291 14.26 6.31 7.98
C GLN A 291 14.93 6.01 9.32
N VAL A 292 14.14 5.83 10.38
CA VAL A 292 14.65 5.43 11.69
C VAL A 292 15.30 4.05 11.59
N GLY A 293 14.62 3.07 10.99
CA GLY A 293 15.17 1.73 10.79
C GLY A 293 16.52 1.72 10.05
N ILE A 294 16.63 2.48 8.96
CA ILE A 294 17.88 2.64 8.20
C ILE A 294 18.97 3.29 9.06
N SER A 295 18.63 4.32 9.83
CA SER A 295 19.59 4.98 10.73
C SER A 295 20.12 4.01 11.78
N PHE A 296 19.25 3.15 12.32
CA PHE A 296 19.62 2.10 13.24
C PHE A 296 20.50 1.02 12.60
N LEU A 297 20.20 0.60 11.36
CA LEU A 297 20.96 -0.42 10.62
C LEU A 297 22.35 0.06 10.16
N PHE A 298 22.43 1.26 9.58
CA PHE A 298 23.60 1.69 8.82
C PHE A 298 24.43 2.78 9.50
N ILE A 299 23.88 3.42 10.55
CA ILE A 299 24.60 4.47 11.29
C ILE A 299 24.86 3.99 12.73
N ILE A 300 23.80 3.74 13.50
CA ILE A 300 23.91 3.41 14.93
C ILE A 300 24.46 1.99 15.12
N GLY A 301 24.04 1.03 14.30
CA GLY A 301 24.49 -0.37 14.34
C GLY A 301 26.00 -0.50 14.23
N PRO A 302 26.64 -0.02 13.14
CA PRO A 302 28.08 -0.08 12.98
C PRO A 302 28.85 0.63 14.10
N LEU A 303 28.40 1.81 14.53
CA LEU A 303 29.01 2.53 15.65
C LEU A 303 28.92 1.73 16.96
N SER A 304 27.78 1.09 17.20
CA SER A 304 27.55 0.25 18.38
C SER A 304 28.43 -1.00 18.35
N LEU A 305 28.61 -1.62 17.17
CA LEU A 305 29.54 -2.74 16.97
C LEU A 305 31.00 -2.33 17.25
N ILE A 306 31.44 -1.17 16.76
CA ILE A 306 32.81 -0.66 17.00
C ILE A 306 33.00 -0.39 18.49
N ALA A 307 32.10 0.39 19.10
CA ALA A 307 32.19 0.77 20.51
C ALA A 307 32.15 -0.45 21.44
N GLY A 308 31.26 -1.40 21.19
CA GLY A 308 31.19 -2.62 21.98
C GLY A 308 32.37 -3.57 21.74
N GLY A 309 32.92 -3.62 20.53
CA GLY A 309 34.17 -4.34 20.24
C GLY A 309 35.34 -3.81 21.07
N VAL A 310 35.50 -2.49 21.12
CA VAL A 310 36.48 -1.81 21.99
C VAL A 310 36.20 -2.12 23.46
N GLY A 311 34.94 -2.05 23.90
CA GLY A 311 34.54 -2.39 25.27
C GLY A 311 34.90 -3.83 25.67
N ILE A 312 34.63 -4.81 24.81
CA ILE A 312 35.00 -6.21 25.02
C ILE A 312 36.53 -6.36 25.09
N HIS A 313 37.27 -5.70 24.20
CA HIS A 313 38.74 -5.72 24.23
C HIS A 313 39.29 -5.20 25.57
N LEU A 314 38.78 -4.06 26.06
CA LEU A 314 39.18 -3.50 27.36
C LEU A 314 38.79 -4.41 28.54
N ILE A 315 37.60 -5.04 28.50
CA ILE A 315 37.18 -6.02 29.52
C ILE A 315 38.14 -7.22 29.57
N LYS A 316 38.59 -7.71 28.40
CA LYS A 316 39.55 -8.82 28.32
C LYS A 316 40.93 -8.42 28.83
N LYS A 317 41.41 -7.22 28.46
CA LYS A 317 42.73 -6.68 28.87
C LYS A 317 42.82 -6.44 30.38
N ASN A 318 41.76 -5.88 30.99
CA ASN A 318 41.77 -5.52 32.41
C ASN A 318 41.42 -6.69 33.34
N ASN A 319 41.00 -7.84 32.81
CA ASN A 319 40.74 -9.07 33.57
C ASN A 319 41.34 -10.28 32.82
N PRO A 320 42.68 -10.38 32.68
CA PRO A 320 43.31 -11.53 32.03
C PRO A 320 42.88 -12.82 32.71
N LYS A 321 42.73 -13.91 31.95
CA LYS A 321 42.43 -15.21 32.59
C LYS A 321 43.60 -15.54 33.52
N LYS A 322 43.33 -15.95 34.76
CA LYS A 322 44.36 -16.58 35.60
C LYS A 322 44.85 -17.82 34.84
N GLY A 323 46.06 -17.75 34.28
CA GLY A 323 46.67 -18.83 33.49
C GLY A 323 47.45 -18.40 32.23
N ASP A 324 47.38 -17.14 31.79
CA ASP A 324 48.06 -16.68 30.55
C ASP A 324 49.39 -15.91 30.81
N ASN A 325 50.14 -16.28 31.86
CA ASN A 325 51.53 -15.84 32.07
C ASN A 325 52.47 -17.03 32.00
#